data_AF-A0AAD9KWV1-F1
#
_entry.id   AF-A0AAD9KWV1-F1
#
_cell.length_a   1.000
_cell.length_b   1.000
_cell.length_c   1.000
_cell.angle_alpha   90.00
_cell.angle_beta   90.00
_cell.angle_gamma   90.00
#
_symmetry.space_group_name_H-M   'P 1'
#
loop_
_entity.id
_entity.type
_entity.pdbx_description
1 polymer ?
#
loop_
_entity_poly.entity_id
_entity_poly.type
_entity_poly.pdbx_seq_one_letter_code
_entity_poly.pdbx_strand_id
1 'polypeptide(L)'
;MKADLSLEQIVHVNTREKNCLDLVFTNRPSLTNRTEDVFGVSISNLTEIKAEATRLTSSVLHTLSTDSPVEEILQSLKTGLKSLVNKHVQSKMTSTRHNQPWVNTNIKRLAKQKQRAYKQAKQTQKWERYRCLKSELQRSCRQAHNQYVNNV
;
A
#
# COMPACT_ATOMS: atom_id res chain seq x y z
N MET A 1 35.95 -6.02 -16.07
CA MET A 1 36.00 -5.35 -14.75
C MET A 1 34.82 -4.41 -14.64
N LYS A 2 33.96 -4.52 -13.63
CA LYS A 2 32.94 -3.50 -13.33
C LYS A 2 33.64 -2.36 -12.60
N ALA A 3 33.47 -1.13 -13.06
CA ALA A 3 33.94 0.04 -12.33
C ALA A 3 33.15 0.14 -11.02
N ASP A 4 33.87 0.16 -9.90
CA ASP A 4 33.29 0.51 -8.62
C ASP A 4 33.12 2.02 -8.57
N LEU A 5 31.87 2.48 -8.49
CA LEU A 5 31.51 3.90 -8.50
C LEU A 5 31.24 4.43 -7.09
N SER A 6 31.56 3.66 -6.03
CA SER A 6 31.28 4.03 -4.64
C SER A 6 29.80 4.34 -4.39
N LEU A 7 28.90 3.64 -5.10
CA LEU A 7 27.46 3.81 -4.95
C LEU A 7 26.93 2.83 -3.92
N GLU A 8 26.30 3.35 -2.86
CA GLU A 8 25.65 2.55 -1.82
C GLU A 8 24.15 2.42 -2.09
N GLN A 9 23.65 1.17 -2.14
CA GLN A 9 22.22 0.89 -2.30
C GLN A 9 21.53 0.92 -0.93
N ILE A 10 20.57 1.85 -0.77
CA ILE A 10 19.86 2.05 0.51
C ILE A 10 18.48 1.37 0.53
N VAL A 11 17.92 1.00 -0.63
CA VAL A 11 16.57 0.43 -0.74
C VAL A 11 16.65 -1.07 -1.05
N HIS A 12 16.03 -1.89 -0.20
CA HIS A 12 16.01 -3.35 -0.30
C HIS A 12 14.63 -3.94 -0.64
N VAL A 13 13.60 -3.10 -0.79
CA VAL A 13 12.22 -3.53 -0.98
C VAL A 13 11.80 -3.28 -2.44
N ASN A 14 11.19 -4.29 -3.07
CA ASN A 14 10.69 -4.15 -4.43
C ASN A 14 9.40 -3.33 -4.44
N THR A 15 9.36 -2.25 -5.22
CA THR A 15 8.19 -1.39 -5.35
C THR A 15 7.41 -1.77 -6.62
N ARG A 16 6.08 -1.93 -6.48
CA ARG A 16 5.12 -2.35 -7.55
C ARG A 16 5.34 -3.76 -8.14
N GLU A 17 4.42 -4.68 -7.81
CA GLU A 17 4.32 -6.04 -8.40
C GLU A 17 5.63 -6.84 -8.49
N LYS A 18 6.63 -6.52 -7.64
CA LYS A 18 7.96 -7.14 -7.63
C LYS A 18 8.80 -6.90 -8.89
N ASN A 19 8.49 -5.89 -9.71
CA ASN A 19 9.13 -5.72 -11.03
C ASN A 19 9.81 -4.36 -11.27
N CYS A 20 9.68 -3.40 -10.36
CA CYS A 20 10.39 -2.12 -10.46
C CYS A 20 11.31 -1.90 -9.25
N LEU A 21 12.49 -1.35 -9.51
CA LEU A 21 13.45 -0.92 -8.50
C LEU A 21 13.49 0.61 -8.56
N ASP A 22 12.93 1.28 -7.56
CA ASP A 22 13.06 2.72 -7.45
C ASP A 22 14.46 3.07 -6.92
N LEU A 23 15.28 3.66 -7.79
CA LEU A 23 16.63 4.10 -7.44
C LEU A 23 16.58 5.51 -6.85
N VAL A 24 17.07 5.66 -5.62
CA VAL A 24 17.20 6.95 -4.95
C VAL A 24 18.67 7.36 -4.99
N PHE A 25 18.96 8.49 -5.65
CA PHE A 25 20.28 9.09 -5.68
C PHE A 25 20.36 10.20 -4.63
N THR A 26 21.31 10.10 -3.71
CA THR A 26 21.58 11.12 -2.69
C THR A 26 23.07 11.42 -2.61
N ASN A 27 23.41 12.69 -2.43
CA ASN A 27 24.79 13.13 -2.22
C ASN A 27 25.25 13.00 -0.76
N ARG A 28 24.35 12.61 0.16
CA ARG A 28 24.61 12.42 1.59
C ARG A 28 23.86 11.20 2.15
N PRO A 29 24.34 9.98 1.87
CA PRO A 29 23.68 8.74 2.32
C PRO A 29 23.61 8.61 3.84
N SER A 30 24.59 9.17 4.57
CA SER A 30 24.64 9.15 6.05
C SER A 30 23.49 9.86 6.76
N LEU A 31 22.71 10.68 6.04
CA LEU A 31 21.52 11.33 6.58
C LEU A 31 20.23 10.50 6.38
N THR A 32 20.32 9.40 5.64
CA THR A 32 19.18 8.54 5.30
C THR A 32 19.26 7.24 6.09
N ASN A 33 18.79 7.28 7.34
CA ASN A 33 18.84 6.11 8.23
C ASN A 33 17.75 5.06 7.96
N ARG A 34 16.67 5.44 7.25
CA ARG A 34 15.53 4.57 6.97
C ARG A 34 14.77 5.05 5.73
N THR A 35 14.30 4.11 4.93
CA THR A 35 13.41 4.36 3.78
C THR A 35 12.19 3.46 3.91
N GLU A 36 11.01 4.01 3.62
CA GLU A 36 9.74 3.27 3.66
C GLU A 36 8.85 3.65 2.49
N ASP A 37 8.16 2.66 1.94
CA ASP A 37 7.16 2.88 0.90
C ASP A 37 5.89 3.48 1.50
N VAL A 38 5.60 4.72 1.10
CA VAL A 38 4.36 5.39 1.48
C VAL A 38 3.34 5.21 0.37
N PHE A 39 2.35 4.36 0.60
CA PHE A 39 1.24 4.14 -0.33
C PHE A 39 0.18 5.25 -0.21
N GLY A 40 -0.42 5.64 -1.33
CA GLY A 40 -1.60 6.52 -1.34
C GLY A 40 -1.33 8.03 -1.45
N VAL A 41 -0.09 8.44 -1.70
CA VAL A 41 0.21 9.84 -2.04
C VAL A 41 0.06 10.02 -3.55
N SER A 42 -1.05 10.61 -3.98
CA SER A 42 -1.27 11.03 -5.37
C SER A 42 -0.50 12.32 -5.68
N ILE A 43 -0.17 12.55 -6.96
CA ILE A 43 0.48 13.79 -7.44
C ILE A 43 -0.35 15.04 -7.07
N SER A 44 -1.68 14.91 -7.05
CA SER A 44 -2.60 15.97 -6.60
C SER A 44 -2.32 16.38 -5.15
N ASN A 45 -2.16 15.40 -4.26
CA ASN A 45 -1.89 15.62 -2.84
C ASN A 45 -0.55 16.34 -2.63
N LEU A 46 0.44 16.12 -3.50
CA LEU A 46 1.75 16.76 -3.37
C LEU A 46 1.70 18.29 -3.53
N THR A 47 0.82 18.79 -4.40
CA THR A 47 0.64 20.25 -4.59
C THR A 47 0.01 20.90 -3.37
N GLU A 48 -0.96 20.22 -2.75
CA GLU A 48 -1.63 20.66 -1.51
C GLU A 48 -0.67 20.61 -0.31
N ILE A 49 0.11 19.54 -0.18
CA ILE A 49 1.18 19.39 0.82
C ILE A 49 2.16 20.55 0.72
N LYS A 50 2.62 20.89 -0.49
CA LYS A 50 3.54 22.02 -0.70
C LYS A 50 2.91 23.34 -0.28
N ALA A 51 1.65 23.60 -0.66
CA ALA A 51 0.96 24.82 -0.29
C ALA A 51 0.79 24.96 1.24
N GLU A 52 0.41 23.90 1.94
CA GLU A 52 0.31 23.91 3.40
C GLU A 52 1.66 24.01 4.10
N ALA A 53 2.72 23.38 3.58
CA ALA A 53 4.07 23.50 4.14
C ALA A 53 4.59 24.94 4.03
N THR A 54 4.31 25.63 2.93
CA THR A 54 4.62 27.05 2.78
C THR A 54 3.84 27.90 3.78
N ARG A 55 2.54 27.62 3.98
CA ARG A 55 1.73 28.31 5.00
C ARG A 55 2.24 28.08 6.42
N LEU A 56 2.64 26.85 6.75
CA LEU A 56 3.24 26.51 8.04
C LEU A 56 4.52 27.32 8.26
N THR A 57 5.40 27.37 7.26
CA THR A 57 6.62 28.19 7.31
C THR A 57 6.30 29.64 7.59
N SER A 58 5.37 30.25 6.85
CA SER A 58 4.95 31.65 7.06
C SER A 58 4.38 31.88 8.46
N SER A 59 3.58 30.94 8.98
CA SER A 59 3.02 31.02 10.33
C SER A 59 4.11 30.93 11.41
N VAL A 60 5.06 30.01 11.25
CA VAL A 60 6.17 29.86 12.19
C VAL A 60 7.01 31.12 12.18
N LEU A 61 7.38 31.63 10.99
CA LEU A 61 8.16 32.86 10.83
C LEU A 61 7.50 34.08 11.51
N HIS A 62 6.17 34.21 11.44
CA HIS A 62 5.44 35.28 12.14
C HIS A 62 5.44 35.11 13.67
N THR A 63 5.58 33.88 14.16
CA THR A 63 5.62 33.58 15.60
C THR A 63 7.04 33.73 16.17
N LEU A 64 8.06 33.81 15.30
CA LEU A 64 9.44 34.05 15.72
C LEU A 64 9.58 35.49 16.20
N SER A 65 9.69 35.66 17.52
CA SER A 65 10.21 36.89 18.11
C SER A 65 11.67 36.66 18.53
N THR A 66 12.48 37.71 18.62
CA THR A 66 13.89 37.61 19.04
C THR A 66 14.07 37.01 20.45
N ASP A 67 13.02 37.08 21.28
CA ASP A 67 12.99 36.52 22.64
C ASP A 67 12.41 35.10 22.72
N SER A 68 11.97 34.52 21.60
CA SER A 68 11.38 33.18 21.61
C SER A 68 12.46 32.10 21.81
N PRO A 69 12.31 31.20 22.80
CA PRO A 69 13.26 30.12 22.98
C PRO A 69 13.22 29.15 21.79
N VAL A 70 14.41 28.74 21.33
CA VAL A 70 14.60 27.86 20.16
C VAL A 70 13.80 26.56 20.27
N GLU A 71 13.65 26.03 21.48
CA GLU A 71 12.92 24.79 21.73
C GLU A 71 11.43 24.91 21.37
N GLU A 72 10.78 26.04 21.70
CA GLU A 72 9.36 26.25 21.39
C GLU A 72 9.13 26.33 19.88
N ILE A 73 10.05 26.98 19.17
CA ILE A 73 10.05 27.10 17.71
C ILE A 73 10.17 25.71 17.07
N LEU A 74 11.12 24.91 17.57
CA LEU A 74 11.35 23.56 17.09
C LEU A 74 10.15 22.64 17.36
N GLN A 75 9.52 22.75 18.53
CA GLN A 75 8.33 21.98 18.86
C GLN A 75 7.13 22.37 17.99
N SER A 76 6.94 23.67 17.71
CA SER A 76 5.89 24.16 16.82
C SER A 76 6.07 23.60 15.41
N LEU A 77 7.29 23.65 14.88
CA LEU A 77 7.62 23.11 13.56
C LEU A 77 7.45 21.58 13.51
N LYS A 78 7.94 20.86 14.52
CA LYS A 78 7.80 19.39 14.64
C LYS A 78 6.33 18.97 14.68
N THR A 79 5.50 19.70 15.42
CA THR A 79 4.07 19.43 15.54
C THR A 79 3.33 19.73 14.24
N GLY A 80 3.65 20.86 13.60
CA GLY A 80 3.10 21.24 12.30
C GLY A 80 3.40 20.20 11.21
N LEU A 81 4.65 19.76 11.12
CA LEU A 81 5.05 18.71 10.17
C LEU A 81 4.36 17.37 10.46
N LYS A 82 4.29 16.96 11.73
CA LYS A 82 3.55 15.74 12.11
C LYS A 82 2.07 15.81 11.71
N SER A 83 1.43 16.96 11.93
CA SER A 83 0.03 17.19 11.54
C SER A 83 -0.14 17.09 10.02
N LEU A 84 0.74 17.74 9.26
CA LEU A 84 0.72 17.75 7.80
C LEU A 84 0.92 16.35 7.21
N VAL A 85 1.86 15.58 7.76
CA VAL A 85 2.07 14.17 7.41
C VAL A 85 0.81 13.36 7.74
N ASN A 86 0.28 13.44 8.96
CA ASN A 86 -0.89 12.66 9.36
C ASN A 86 -2.15 12.98 8.53
N LYS A 87 -2.28 14.24 8.08
CA LYS A 87 -3.41 14.70 7.27
C LYS A 87 -3.34 14.19 5.83
N HIS A 88 -2.16 14.28 5.21
CA HIS A 88 -2.01 14.01 3.78
C HIS A 88 -1.48 12.61 3.46
N VAL A 89 -0.79 11.98 4.38
CA VAL A 89 -0.34 10.60 4.28
C VAL A 89 -1.41 9.71 4.90
N GLN A 90 -2.16 9.02 4.04
CA GLN A 90 -3.19 8.09 4.49
C GLN A 90 -2.53 6.88 5.20
N SER A 91 -2.43 6.94 6.52
CA SER A 91 -2.07 5.79 7.36
C SER A 91 -3.28 4.87 7.56
N LYS A 92 -3.91 4.41 6.48
CA LYS A 92 -4.93 3.37 6.61
C LYS A 92 -4.23 2.01 6.65
N MET A 93 -4.13 1.45 7.85
CA MET A 93 -4.10 0.00 8.03
C MET A 93 -5.40 -0.53 7.42
N THR A 94 -5.38 -0.97 6.15
CA THR A 94 -6.56 -1.61 5.58
C THR A 94 -6.90 -2.82 6.47
N SER A 95 -8.10 -2.83 7.03
CA SER A 95 -8.55 -3.95 7.87
C SER A 95 -8.37 -5.25 7.10
N THR A 96 -7.80 -6.27 7.74
CA THR A 96 -7.49 -7.56 7.13
C THR A 96 -8.71 -8.12 6.40
N ARG A 97 -8.64 -8.14 5.05
CA ARG A 97 -9.59 -8.68 4.07
C ARG A 97 -11.07 -8.72 4.49
N HIS A 98 -11.88 -7.88 3.84
CA HIS A 98 -13.33 -8.03 3.75
C HIS A 98 -13.68 -9.43 3.19
N ASN A 99 -13.85 -10.42 4.07
CA ASN A 99 -14.39 -11.72 3.68
C ASN A 99 -15.88 -11.51 3.46
N GLN A 100 -16.33 -11.69 2.22
CA GLN A 100 -17.75 -11.63 1.91
C GLN A 100 -18.49 -12.64 2.80
N PRO A 101 -19.55 -12.24 3.52
CA PRO A 101 -20.18 -13.07 4.55
C PRO A 101 -20.77 -14.37 3.98
N TRP A 102 -21.16 -14.39 2.70
CA TRP A 102 -21.64 -15.59 2.02
C TRP A 102 -20.53 -16.55 1.54
N VAL A 103 -19.24 -16.19 1.68
CA VAL A 103 -18.11 -17.04 1.24
C VAL A 103 -17.67 -17.98 2.37
N ASN A 104 -18.35 -19.12 2.45
CA ASN A 104 -18.07 -20.17 3.42
C ASN A 104 -16.88 -21.08 3.03
N THR A 105 -16.50 -21.98 3.94
CA THR A 105 -15.39 -22.94 3.77
C THR A 105 -15.57 -23.86 2.56
N ASN A 106 -16.81 -24.25 2.22
CA ASN A 106 -17.09 -25.12 1.09
C ASN A 106 -16.76 -24.43 -0.25
N ILE A 107 -17.18 -23.18 -0.41
CA ILE A 107 -16.85 -22.36 -1.59
C ILE A 107 -15.33 -22.20 -1.72
N LYS A 108 -14.63 -21.92 -0.61
CA LYS A 108 -13.15 -21.82 -0.60
C LYS A 108 -12.50 -23.15 -1.02
N ARG A 109 -13.03 -24.28 -0.57
CA ARG A 109 -12.54 -25.62 -0.93
C ARG A 109 -12.75 -25.91 -2.43
N LEU A 110 -13.94 -25.63 -2.95
CA LEU A 110 -14.26 -25.77 -4.37
C LEU A 110 -13.36 -24.88 -5.25
N ALA A 111 -13.10 -23.64 -4.84
CA ALA A 111 -12.20 -22.74 -5.56
C ALA A 111 -10.77 -23.29 -5.65
N LYS A 112 -10.25 -23.85 -4.54
CA LYS A 112 -8.94 -24.52 -4.50
C LYS A 112 -8.92 -25.77 -5.38
N GLN A 113 -9.96 -26.60 -5.33
CA GLN A 113 -10.08 -27.79 -6.19
C GLN A 113 -10.13 -27.42 -7.67
N LYS A 114 -10.94 -26.42 -8.06
CA LYS A 114 -10.98 -25.87 -9.42
C LYS A 114 -9.59 -25.42 -9.87
N GLN A 115 -8.85 -24.73 -9.00
CA GLN A 115 -7.51 -24.25 -9.33
C GLN A 115 -6.49 -25.38 -9.53
N ARG A 116 -6.55 -26.42 -8.69
CA ARG A 116 -5.72 -27.63 -8.87
C ARG A 116 -6.06 -28.33 -10.19
N ALA A 117 -7.34 -28.49 -10.49
CA ALA A 117 -7.80 -29.08 -11.75
C ALA A 117 -7.37 -28.26 -12.98
N TYR A 118 -7.40 -26.92 -12.90
CA TYR A 118 -6.88 -26.05 -13.96
C TYR A 118 -5.38 -26.27 -14.21
N LYS A 119 -4.57 -26.29 -13.14
CA LYS A 119 -3.13 -26.54 -13.25
C LYS A 119 -2.83 -27.89 -13.90
N GLN A 120 -3.58 -28.92 -13.50
CA GLN A 120 -3.47 -30.26 -14.09
C GLN A 120 -3.90 -30.27 -15.56
N ALA A 121 -5.05 -29.69 -15.90
CA ALA A 121 -5.56 -29.64 -17.27
C ALA A 121 -4.62 -28.89 -18.22
N LYS A 122 -3.92 -27.85 -17.73
CA LYS A 122 -2.91 -27.13 -18.52
C LYS A 122 -1.75 -28.04 -18.94
N GLN A 123 -1.40 -29.03 -18.10
CA GLN A 123 -0.33 -30.00 -18.37
C GLN A 123 -0.82 -31.20 -19.18
N THR A 124 -2.00 -31.75 -18.84
CA THR A 124 -2.50 -33.02 -19.40
C THR A 124 -3.51 -32.86 -20.53
N GLN A 125 -3.96 -31.63 -20.82
CA GLN A 125 -5.04 -31.30 -21.75
C GLN A 125 -6.41 -31.96 -21.46
N LYS A 126 -6.59 -32.53 -20.27
CA LYS A 126 -7.87 -33.10 -19.82
C LYS A 126 -8.69 -32.06 -19.06
N TRP A 127 -9.71 -31.50 -19.73
CA TRP A 127 -10.43 -30.31 -19.26
C TRP A 127 -11.76 -30.61 -18.55
N GLU A 128 -12.28 -31.84 -18.61
CA GLU A 128 -13.62 -32.20 -18.13
C GLU A 128 -13.79 -31.88 -16.64
N ARG A 129 -12.84 -32.35 -15.82
CA ARG A 129 -12.86 -32.12 -14.36
C ARG A 129 -12.84 -30.63 -14.02
N TYR A 130 -12.04 -29.84 -14.72
CA TYR A 130 -11.99 -28.39 -14.52
C TYR A 130 -13.33 -27.73 -14.87
N ARG A 131 -13.95 -28.10 -16.00
CA ARG A 131 -15.24 -27.56 -16.43
C ARG A 131 -16.35 -27.88 -15.41
N CYS A 132 -16.42 -29.12 -14.92
CA CYS A 132 -17.35 -29.51 -13.86
C CYS A 132 -17.18 -28.65 -12.60
N LEU A 133 -15.95 -28.57 -12.08
CA LEU A 133 -15.65 -27.79 -10.86
C LEU A 133 -15.89 -26.29 -11.05
N LYS A 134 -15.65 -25.75 -12.24
CA LYS A 134 -15.94 -24.34 -12.57
C LYS A 134 -17.44 -24.08 -12.47
N SER A 135 -18.25 -24.91 -13.11
CA SER A 135 -19.71 -24.78 -13.11
C SER A 135 -20.32 -25.01 -11.73
N GLU A 136 -19.79 -25.96 -10.95
CA GLU A 136 -20.20 -26.22 -9.57
C GLU A 136 -19.86 -25.05 -8.63
N LEU A 137 -18.64 -24.51 -8.73
CA LEU A 137 -18.24 -23.33 -7.96
C LEU A 137 -19.14 -22.13 -8.26
N GLN A 138 -19.43 -21.88 -9.54
CA GLN A 138 -20.28 -20.76 -9.96
C GLN A 138 -21.70 -20.91 -9.41
N ARG A 139 -22.29 -22.11 -9.47
CA ARG A 139 -23.60 -22.40 -8.87
C ARG A 139 -23.59 -22.18 -7.36
N SER A 140 -22.59 -22.73 -6.67
CA SER A 140 -22.47 -22.63 -5.21
C SER A 140 -22.29 -21.17 -4.75
N CYS A 141 -21.48 -20.38 -5.44
CA CYS A 141 -21.29 -18.96 -5.14
C CYS A 141 -22.59 -18.16 -5.33
N ARG A 142 -23.31 -18.40 -6.44
CA ARG A 142 -24.60 -17.72 -6.71
C ARG A 142 -25.64 -18.08 -5.67
N GLN A 143 -25.74 -19.35 -5.31
CA GLN A 143 -26.69 -19.82 -4.30
C GLN A 143 -26.38 -19.19 -2.94
N ALA A 144 -25.12 -19.20 -2.49
CA ALA A 144 -24.75 -18.62 -1.20
C ALA A 144 -24.98 -17.11 -1.16
N HIS A 145 -24.69 -16.41 -2.26
CA HIS A 145 -25.01 -14.99 -2.39
C HIS A 145 -26.51 -14.72 -2.28
N ASN A 146 -27.33 -15.44 -3.05
CA ASN A 146 -28.78 -15.25 -3.04
C ASN A 146 -29.39 -15.61 -1.67
N GLN A 147 -28.90 -16.67 -1.02
CA GLN A 147 -29.30 -17.02 0.33
C GLN A 147 -28.97 -15.91 1.32
N TYR A 148 -27.80 -15.30 1.22
CA TYR A 148 -27.42 -14.17 2.06
C TYR A 148 -28.31 -12.96 1.79
N VAL A 149 -28.49 -12.55 0.53
CA VAL A 149 -29.30 -11.38 0.17
C VAL A 149 -30.78 -11.55 0.55
N ASN A 150 -31.32 -12.77 0.47
CA ASN A 150 -32.73 -13.04 0.79
C ASN A 150 -32.99 -13.29 2.29
N ASN A 151 -31.96 -13.57 3.08
CA ASN A 151 -32.06 -13.83 4.53
C ASN A 151 -31.48 -12.68 5.38
N VAL A 152 -31.11 -11.57 4.75
CA VAL A 152 -30.70 -10.30 5.39
C VAL A 152 -31.86 -9.33 5.26
#